data_AF-A0A0E9LY42-F1
#
_entry.id   AF-A0A0E9LY42-F1
#
_cell.length_a   1.000
_cell.length_b   1.000
_cell.length_c   1.000
_cell.angle_alpha   90.00
_cell.angle_beta   90.00
_cell.angle_gamma   90.00
#
_symmetry.space_group_name_H-M   'P 1'
#
loop_
_entity.id
_entity.type
_entity.pdbx_description
1 polymer ?
#
loop_
_entity_poly.entity_id
_entity_poly.type
_entity_poly.pdbx_seq_one_letter_code
_entity_poly.pdbx_strand_id
1 'polypeptide(L)'
;MKKLSKYSIGMGDRFAHQASYQLKAVVEATKKGFDISPVWNKSNREHTTIGSEPTDARKAVEVTIKEMGWNKPYFVDADHINLDTVDRFMDSSDFFTIDVASYIGKQGNTAQHEAFVEKMIPYIGTFAIPGIEKPFSPTREQVNKIANQYLYAACMAGETYKKIAAAKGVGNFITEVSMDEVPEPQTPVELFFILAMLAHYKVPAQTIAPKFTGRFNKGVDYVATPRPLPWNLKPT
;
A
#
# COMPACT_ATOMS: atom_id res chain seq x y z
N MET A 1 0.36 -4.79 18.34
CA MET A 1 0.50 -4.23 16.98
C MET A 1 -0.52 -4.93 16.08
N LYS A 2 -1.39 -4.18 15.39
CA LYS A 2 -2.27 -4.74 14.35
C LYS A 2 -1.41 -5.35 13.25
N LYS A 3 -1.78 -6.54 12.79
CA LYS A 3 -1.03 -7.30 11.80
C LYS A 3 -2.00 -8.05 10.90
N LEU A 4 -1.69 -8.09 9.61
CA LEU A 4 -2.39 -8.92 8.65
C LEU A 4 -2.11 -10.42 8.91
N SER A 5 -3.07 -11.27 8.57
CA SER A 5 -2.85 -12.72 8.40
C SER A 5 -1.81 -12.97 7.30
N LYS A 6 -1.44 -14.24 7.07
CA LYS A 6 -0.52 -14.62 5.98
C LYS A 6 -0.97 -14.06 4.62
N TYR A 7 -2.28 -14.02 4.40
CA TYR A 7 -2.90 -13.42 3.22
C TYR A 7 -3.92 -12.35 3.64
N SER A 8 -4.11 -11.35 2.79
CA SER A 8 -5.19 -10.37 2.91
C SER A 8 -5.83 -10.16 1.54
N ILE A 9 -7.10 -9.78 1.53
CA ILE A 9 -7.84 -9.49 0.30
C ILE A 9 -8.63 -8.20 0.45
N GLY A 10 -8.43 -7.28 -0.50
CA GLY A 10 -9.23 -6.07 -0.65
C GLY A 10 -10.62 -6.43 -1.18
N MET A 11 -11.67 -5.99 -0.49
CA MET A 11 -13.06 -6.32 -0.77
C MET A 11 -13.88 -5.04 -0.87
N GLY A 12 -13.66 -4.30 -1.97
CA GLY A 12 -14.34 -3.05 -2.21
C GLY A 12 -15.86 -3.19 -2.19
N ASP A 13 -16.54 -2.34 -1.42
CA ASP A 13 -18.00 -2.32 -1.32
C ASP A 13 -18.50 -0.87 -1.44
N ARG A 14 -18.79 -0.46 -2.68
CA ARG A 14 -19.24 0.91 -2.97
C ARG A 14 -20.60 1.23 -2.37
N PHE A 15 -21.43 0.23 -2.11
CA PHE A 15 -22.83 0.41 -1.72
C PHE A 15 -23.14 -0.04 -0.30
N ALA A 16 -22.14 -0.56 0.42
CA ALA A 16 -22.27 -1.07 1.79
C ALA A 16 -23.29 -2.23 1.91
N HIS A 17 -23.48 -3.00 0.83
CA HIS A 17 -24.47 -4.10 0.74
C HIS A 17 -23.84 -5.47 0.42
N GLN A 18 -22.52 -5.53 0.23
CA GLN A 18 -21.82 -6.73 -0.25
C GLN A 18 -21.01 -7.43 0.85
N ALA A 19 -20.79 -6.76 1.98
CA ALA A 19 -19.96 -7.27 3.09
C ALA A 19 -20.31 -8.71 3.50
N SER A 20 -21.59 -9.06 3.65
CA SER A 20 -22.00 -10.41 4.06
C SER A 20 -21.65 -11.49 3.04
N TYR A 21 -21.78 -11.22 1.74
CA TYR A 21 -21.42 -12.16 0.69
C TYR A 21 -19.90 -12.28 0.54
N GLN A 22 -19.18 -11.17 0.65
CA GLN A 22 -17.73 -11.15 0.64
C GLN A 22 -17.16 -11.95 1.82
N LEU A 23 -17.68 -11.76 3.02
CA LEU A 23 -17.26 -12.53 4.20
C LEU A 23 -17.57 -14.02 4.09
N LYS A 24 -18.71 -14.41 3.50
CA LYS A 24 -19.02 -15.82 3.21
C LYS A 24 -17.92 -16.48 2.37
N ALA A 25 -17.41 -15.81 1.34
CA ALA A 25 -16.32 -16.34 0.52
C ALA A 25 -15.04 -16.56 1.33
N VAL A 26 -14.70 -15.63 2.22
CA VAL A 26 -13.54 -15.73 3.12
C VAL A 26 -13.71 -16.85 4.14
N VAL A 27 -14.92 -17.06 4.67
CA VAL A 27 -15.25 -18.19 5.54
C VAL A 27 -15.03 -19.52 4.82
N GLU A 28 -15.48 -19.67 3.58
CA GLU A 28 -15.27 -20.88 2.79
C GLU A 28 -13.78 -21.13 2.48
N ALA A 29 -13.02 -20.09 2.16
CA ALA A 29 -11.57 -20.19 2.00
C ALA A 29 -10.89 -20.61 3.30
N THR A 30 -11.35 -20.09 4.45
CA THR A 30 -10.83 -20.45 5.76
C THR A 30 -11.07 -21.93 6.09
N LYS A 31 -12.22 -22.49 5.73
CA LYS A 31 -12.52 -23.93 5.88
C LYS A 31 -11.57 -24.81 5.07
N LYS A 32 -11.00 -24.29 3.98
CA LYS A 32 -9.98 -24.95 3.15
C LYS A 32 -8.56 -24.76 3.68
N GLY A 33 -8.38 -24.13 4.84
CA GLY A 33 -7.08 -23.96 5.49
C GLY A 33 -6.36 -22.65 5.14
N PHE A 34 -7.01 -21.71 4.44
CA PHE A 34 -6.40 -20.40 4.14
C PHE A 34 -6.65 -19.40 5.28
N ASP A 35 -5.58 -18.86 5.86
CA ASP A 35 -5.66 -17.76 6.82
C ASP A 35 -5.64 -16.41 6.11
N ILE A 36 -6.83 -15.83 5.93
CA ILE A 36 -7.07 -14.62 5.15
C ILE A 36 -7.69 -13.54 6.05
N SER A 37 -7.08 -12.36 6.06
CA SER A 37 -7.68 -11.15 6.62
C SER A 37 -8.53 -10.43 5.55
N PRO A 38 -9.87 -10.35 5.71
CA PRO A 38 -10.69 -9.49 4.86
C PRO A 38 -10.41 -8.01 5.13
N VAL A 39 -10.22 -7.23 4.06
CA VAL A 39 -9.97 -5.78 4.12
C VAL A 39 -11.01 -5.08 3.26
N TRP A 40 -12.02 -4.47 3.87
CA TRP A 40 -13.01 -3.69 3.13
C TRP A 40 -12.45 -2.31 2.83
N ASN A 41 -12.32 -1.96 1.54
CA ASN A 41 -11.72 -0.72 1.11
C ASN A 41 -12.71 0.16 0.34
N LYS A 42 -12.59 1.48 0.51
CA LYS A 42 -13.31 2.44 -0.31
C LYS A 42 -12.58 3.78 -0.31
N SER A 43 -12.33 4.32 -1.49
CA SER A 43 -11.57 5.55 -1.64
C SER A 43 -12.41 6.79 -1.33
N ASN A 44 -11.73 7.89 -0.98
CA ASN A 44 -12.37 9.19 -0.80
C ASN A 44 -13.19 9.61 -2.04
N ARG A 45 -12.67 9.32 -3.25
CA ARG A 45 -13.35 9.60 -4.52
C ARG A 45 -14.65 8.81 -4.66
N GLU A 46 -14.66 7.53 -4.26
CA GLU A 46 -15.86 6.69 -4.32
C GLU A 46 -16.90 7.14 -3.30
N HIS A 47 -16.49 7.54 -2.10
CA HIS A 47 -17.38 8.14 -1.11
C HIS A 47 -18.08 9.38 -1.66
N THR A 48 -17.32 10.32 -2.21
CA THR A 48 -17.86 11.55 -2.82
C THR A 48 -18.77 11.25 -4.02
N THR A 49 -18.39 10.31 -4.89
CA THR A 49 -19.17 9.97 -6.09
C THR A 49 -20.52 9.35 -5.75
N ILE A 50 -20.57 8.49 -4.73
CA ILE A 50 -21.79 7.81 -4.29
C ILE A 50 -22.63 8.68 -3.35
N GLY A 51 -22.03 9.68 -2.70
CA GLY A 51 -22.67 10.48 -1.65
C GLY A 51 -22.80 9.70 -0.33
N SER A 52 -21.73 9.00 0.05
CA SER A 52 -21.66 8.18 1.27
C SER A 52 -20.46 8.57 2.12
N GLU A 53 -20.46 8.21 3.41
CA GLU A 53 -19.39 8.53 4.35
C GLU A 53 -18.58 7.29 4.77
N PRO A 54 -17.30 7.45 5.19
CA PRO A 54 -16.47 6.35 5.69
C PRO A 54 -17.14 5.55 6.82
N THR A 55 -17.96 6.21 7.65
CA THR A 55 -18.71 5.56 8.73
C THR A 55 -19.74 4.55 8.22
N ASP A 56 -20.28 4.76 7.02
CA ASP A 56 -21.28 3.84 6.45
C ASP A 56 -20.63 2.50 6.09
N ALA A 57 -19.42 2.55 5.52
CA ALA A 57 -18.63 1.36 5.24
C ALA A 57 -18.27 0.61 6.52
N ARG A 58 -17.78 1.30 7.57
CA ARG A 58 -17.48 0.67 8.87
C ARG A 58 -18.70 -0.01 9.48
N LYS A 59 -19.86 0.67 9.51
CA LYS A 59 -21.10 0.12 10.08
C LYS A 59 -21.54 -1.16 9.36
N ALA A 60 -21.53 -1.17 8.03
CA ALA A 60 -21.92 -2.35 7.26
C ALA A 60 -21.01 -3.55 7.54
N VAL A 61 -19.71 -3.31 7.68
CA VAL A 61 -18.75 -4.34 8.08
C VAL A 61 -19.02 -4.83 9.50
N GLU A 62 -19.20 -3.94 10.48
CA GLU A 62 -19.44 -4.33 11.88
C GLU A 62 -20.73 -5.13 12.07
N VAL A 63 -21.82 -4.74 11.39
CA VAL A 63 -23.07 -5.51 11.37
C VAL A 63 -22.80 -6.92 10.85
N THR A 64 -22.13 -7.03 9.70
CA THR A 64 -21.81 -8.31 9.08
C THR A 64 -20.95 -9.20 9.98
N ILE A 65 -19.90 -8.65 10.59
CA ILE A 65 -18.99 -9.37 11.50
C ILE A 65 -19.76 -9.93 12.69
N LYS A 66 -20.65 -9.12 13.29
CA LYS A 66 -21.49 -9.52 14.41
C LYS A 66 -22.48 -10.62 14.02
N GLU A 67 -23.21 -10.45 12.93
CA GLU A 67 -24.22 -11.41 12.46
C GLU A 67 -23.62 -12.76 12.09
N MET A 68 -22.42 -12.77 11.49
CA MET A 68 -21.75 -13.99 11.08
C MET A 68 -20.84 -14.60 12.17
N GLY A 69 -20.73 -13.96 13.34
CA GLY A 69 -19.89 -14.43 14.43
C GLY A 69 -18.41 -14.53 14.08
N TRP A 70 -17.90 -13.65 13.20
CA TRP A 70 -16.50 -13.67 12.78
C TRP A 70 -15.60 -13.15 13.90
N ASN A 71 -14.63 -13.96 14.31
CA ASN A 71 -13.75 -13.69 15.45
C ASN A 71 -12.26 -13.63 15.08
N LYS A 72 -11.93 -13.61 13.78
CA LYS A 72 -10.57 -13.46 13.27
C LYS A 72 -10.30 -11.99 12.86
N PRO A 73 -9.03 -11.61 12.62
CA PRO A 73 -8.72 -10.26 12.15
C PRO A 73 -9.51 -9.87 10.90
N TYR A 74 -9.91 -8.61 10.84
CA TYR A 74 -10.51 -7.95 9.68
C TYR A 74 -10.16 -6.45 9.76
N PHE A 75 -10.26 -5.75 8.62
CA PHE A 75 -9.88 -4.35 8.53
C PHE A 75 -10.83 -3.56 7.63
N VAL A 76 -10.91 -2.25 7.87
CA VAL A 76 -11.50 -1.28 6.97
C VAL A 76 -10.42 -0.32 6.53
N ASP A 77 -10.20 -0.24 5.22
CA ASP A 77 -9.16 0.54 4.57
C ASP A 77 -9.67 1.89 4.05
N ALA A 78 -8.97 2.93 4.49
CA ALA A 78 -9.00 4.26 3.91
C ALA A 78 -8.17 4.27 2.62
N ASP A 79 -8.82 3.92 1.51
CA ASP A 79 -8.15 3.68 0.23
C ASP A 79 -7.77 5.00 -0.47
N HIS A 80 -6.61 5.02 -1.11
CA HIS A 80 -6.03 6.18 -1.80
C HIS A 80 -6.15 7.51 -1.01
N ILE A 81 -5.65 7.53 0.23
CA ILE A 81 -5.64 8.76 1.06
C ILE A 81 -4.31 9.50 1.01
N ASN A 82 -4.36 10.79 1.33
CA ASN A 82 -3.19 11.65 1.53
C ASN A 82 -3.46 12.60 2.71
N LEU A 83 -2.55 13.55 2.98
CA LEU A 83 -2.70 14.50 4.09
C LEU A 83 -4.02 15.28 4.10
N ASP A 84 -4.57 15.57 2.93
CA ASP A 84 -5.76 16.40 2.75
C ASP A 84 -7.05 15.60 2.98
N THR A 85 -7.02 14.28 2.76
CA THR A 85 -8.22 13.44 2.81
C THR A 85 -8.28 12.53 4.04
N VAL A 86 -7.16 12.25 4.69
CA VAL A 86 -7.04 11.24 5.76
C VAL A 86 -7.92 11.51 6.98
N ASP A 87 -8.19 12.78 7.30
CA ASP A 87 -8.96 13.15 8.51
C ASP A 87 -10.35 12.53 8.53
N ARG A 88 -11.00 12.40 7.36
CA ARG A 88 -12.34 11.80 7.23
C ARG A 88 -12.40 10.34 7.66
N PHE A 89 -11.26 9.65 7.65
CA PHE A 89 -11.20 8.20 7.83
C PHE A 89 -10.73 7.79 9.23
N MET A 90 -10.25 8.72 10.05
CA MET A 90 -9.60 8.42 11.33
C MET A 90 -10.48 7.57 12.24
N ASP A 91 -11.78 7.85 12.33
CA ASP A 91 -12.70 7.11 13.21
C ASP A 91 -13.23 5.81 12.59
N SER A 92 -13.19 5.71 11.26
CA SER A 92 -13.82 4.61 10.52
C SER A 92 -12.83 3.55 10.05
N SER A 93 -11.52 3.82 10.03
CA SER A 93 -10.53 2.96 9.40
C SER A 93 -9.41 2.51 10.35
N ASP A 94 -8.86 1.34 10.07
CA ASP A 94 -7.74 0.73 10.77
C ASP A 94 -6.71 0.08 9.84
N PHE A 95 -6.91 0.28 8.54
CA PHE A 95 -5.94 0.12 7.46
C PHE A 95 -5.92 1.45 6.70
N PHE A 96 -4.74 1.92 6.31
CA PHE A 96 -4.58 3.17 5.56
C PHE A 96 -3.64 2.95 4.38
N THR A 97 -4.19 3.11 3.17
CA THR A 97 -3.45 3.12 1.91
C THR A 97 -3.05 4.55 1.56
N ILE A 98 -1.81 4.90 1.90
CA ILE A 98 -1.24 6.23 1.67
C ILE A 98 -0.79 6.34 0.20
N ASP A 99 -1.54 7.11 -0.58
CA ASP A 99 -1.23 7.40 -1.97
C ASP A 99 -0.20 8.52 -2.08
N VAL A 100 0.94 8.21 -2.73
CA VAL A 100 2.01 9.17 -2.98
C VAL A 100 2.26 9.46 -4.45
N ALA A 101 1.42 8.95 -5.37
CA ALA A 101 1.62 9.07 -6.80
C ALA A 101 1.74 10.53 -7.25
N SER A 102 0.91 11.42 -6.70
CA SER A 102 0.93 12.85 -7.02
C SER A 102 2.18 13.60 -6.55
N TYR A 103 3.01 13.01 -5.69
CA TYR A 103 4.24 13.60 -5.17
C TYR A 103 5.50 13.10 -5.89
N ILE A 104 5.39 12.06 -6.71
CA ILE A 104 6.52 11.49 -7.46
C ILE A 104 7.01 12.49 -8.51
N GLY A 105 8.33 12.65 -8.60
CA GLY A 105 9.02 13.60 -9.48
C GLY A 105 9.03 15.05 -8.96
N LYS A 106 8.38 15.35 -7.84
CA LYS A 106 8.43 16.67 -7.22
C LYS A 106 9.63 16.76 -6.29
N GLN A 107 10.37 17.86 -6.40
CA GLN A 107 11.43 18.22 -5.47
C GLN A 107 10.83 19.14 -4.40
N GLY A 108 10.45 18.59 -3.24
CA GLY A 108 10.08 19.41 -2.09
C GLY A 108 11.30 20.13 -1.49
N ASN A 109 11.10 20.83 -0.37
CA ASN A 109 12.18 21.42 0.41
C ASN A 109 13.02 20.32 1.11
N THR A 110 13.79 19.56 0.33
CA THR A 110 14.50 18.38 0.78
C THR A 110 15.97 18.70 0.98
N ALA A 111 16.27 19.52 1.99
CA ALA A 111 17.60 19.60 2.61
C ALA A 111 18.14 18.21 3.05
N GLN A 112 17.31 17.17 2.97
CA GLN A 112 17.64 15.79 3.27
C GLN A 112 18.09 14.96 2.06
N HIS A 113 18.10 15.49 0.83
CA HIS A 113 18.50 14.70 -0.34
C HIS A 113 19.94 14.20 -0.22
N GLU A 114 20.89 15.09 0.05
CA GLU A 114 22.30 14.72 0.23
C GLU A 114 22.47 13.76 1.41
N ALA A 115 21.82 14.04 2.54
CA ALA A 115 21.84 13.16 3.71
C ALA A 115 21.32 11.74 3.41
N PHE A 116 20.27 11.62 2.59
CA PHE A 116 19.77 10.33 2.14
C PHE A 116 20.79 9.61 1.25
N VAL A 117 21.34 10.30 0.26
CA VAL A 117 22.32 9.71 -0.67
C VAL A 117 23.58 9.27 0.05
N GLU A 118 24.08 10.04 1.02
CA GLU A 118 25.22 9.67 1.86
C GLU A 118 24.94 8.40 2.68
N LYS A 119 23.75 8.29 3.28
CA LYS A 119 23.33 7.09 4.00
C LYS A 119 23.28 5.86 3.09
N MET A 120 23.05 6.05 1.80
CA MET A 120 22.96 4.98 0.80
C MET A 120 24.31 4.57 0.19
N ILE A 121 25.44 5.19 0.57
CA ILE A 121 26.78 4.83 0.08
C ILE A 121 27.08 3.31 0.15
N PRO A 122 26.71 2.57 1.22
CA PRO A 122 26.93 1.13 1.29
C PRO A 122 26.21 0.31 0.20
N TYR A 123 25.20 0.90 -0.45
CA TYR A 123 24.41 0.29 -1.52
C TYR A 123 24.77 0.86 -2.90
N ILE A 124 25.90 1.55 -3.04
CA ILE A 124 26.49 1.94 -4.32
C ILE A 124 27.52 0.89 -4.74
N GLY A 125 27.46 0.45 -5.99
CA GLY A 125 28.23 -0.70 -6.47
C GLY A 125 27.49 -2.02 -6.25
N THR A 126 28.20 -3.14 -6.35
CA THR A 126 27.56 -4.47 -6.42
C THR A 126 27.19 -5.00 -5.05
N PHE A 127 25.92 -5.37 -4.86
CA PHE A 127 25.43 -6.06 -3.66
C PHE A 127 24.32 -7.07 -4.00
N ALA A 128 24.15 -8.07 -3.14
CA ALA A 128 23.13 -9.11 -3.29
C ALA A 128 22.08 -9.00 -2.18
N ILE A 129 20.84 -9.35 -2.49
CA ILE A 129 19.73 -9.42 -1.54
C ILE A 129 19.31 -10.89 -1.44
N PRO A 130 19.22 -11.47 -0.23
CA PRO A 130 18.74 -12.84 -0.06
C PRO A 130 17.37 -13.05 -0.72
N GLY A 131 17.26 -14.06 -1.58
CA GLY A 131 16.03 -14.36 -2.33
C GLY A 131 15.88 -13.63 -3.66
N ILE A 132 16.81 -12.73 -4.03
CA ILE A 132 16.87 -12.12 -5.36
C ILE A 132 18.07 -12.69 -6.12
N GLU A 133 17.81 -13.37 -7.24
CA GLU A 133 18.84 -14.09 -8.01
C GLU A 133 19.93 -13.18 -8.56
N LYS A 134 19.56 -12.01 -9.07
CA LYS A 134 20.48 -11.07 -9.71
C LYS A 134 20.93 -10.00 -8.72
N PRO A 135 22.25 -9.79 -8.53
CA PRO A 135 22.74 -8.71 -7.71
C PRO A 135 22.36 -7.35 -8.32
N PHE A 136 22.26 -6.34 -7.46
CA PHE A 136 22.12 -4.95 -7.89
C PHE A 136 23.51 -4.32 -8.03
N SER A 137 23.63 -3.33 -8.92
CA SER A 137 24.89 -2.58 -9.09
C SER A 137 24.60 -1.11 -9.45
N PRO A 138 23.82 -0.38 -8.63
CA PRO A 138 23.48 1.00 -8.92
C PRO A 138 24.70 1.92 -8.77
N THR A 139 24.80 2.89 -9.67
CA THR A 139 25.80 3.97 -9.57
C THR A 139 25.30 5.06 -8.63
N ARG A 140 26.21 5.91 -8.13
CA ARG A 140 25.82 7.09 -7.35
C ARG A 140 24.86 8.00 -8.11
N GLU A 141 25.08 8.15 -9.42
CA GLU A 141 24.20 8.92 -10.30
C GLU A 141 22.80 8.32 -10.36
N GLN A 142 22.69 6.99 -10.47
CA GLN A 142 21.40 6.31 -10.43
C GLN A 142 20.68 6.52 -9.09
N VAL A 143 21.39 6.40 -7.96
CA VAL A 143 20.80 6.66 -6.63
C VAL A 143 20.30 8.10 -6.52
N ASN A 144 21.07 9.08 -6.99
CA ASN A 144 20.62 10.49 -7.04
C ASN A 144 19.36 10.66 -7.89
N LYS A 145 19.29 10.02 -9.07
CA LYS A 145 18.10 10.09 -9.92
C LYS A 145 16.86 9.51 -9.23
N ILE A 146 17.01 8.36 -8.59
CA ILE A 146 15.93 7.71 -7.82
C ILE A 146 15.51 8.60 -6.64
N ALA A 147 16.45 9.20 -5.91
CA ALA A 147 16.16 10.11 -4.82
C ALA A 147 15.40 11.36 -5.29
N ASN A 148 15.82 11.98 -6.39
CA ASN A 148 15.07 13.08 -7.01
C ASN A 148 13.65 12.70 -7.41
N GLN A 149 13.44 11.44 -7.81
CA GLN A 149 12.13 10.96 -8.25
C GLN A 149 11.20 10.62 -7.08
N TYR A 150 11.69 9.99 -6.00
CA TYR A 150 10.84 9.35 -4.99
C TYR A 150 11.00 9.89 -3.56
N LEU A 151 12.06 10.64 -3.24
CA LEU A 151 12.35 11.01 -1.85
C LEU A 151 11.26 11.91 -1.25
N TYR A 152 10.73 12.86 -2.04
CA TYR A 152 9.64 13.70 -1.58
C TYR A 152 8.34 12.91 -1.39
N ALA A 153 8.04 11.94 -2.26
CA ALA A 153 6.91 11.05 -2.10
C ALA A 153 7.00 10.25 -0.77
N ALA A 154 8.18 9.72 -0.43
CA ALA A 154 8.41 9.06 0.84
C ALA A 154 8.30 10.01 2.05
N CYS A 155 8.71 11.27 1.90
CA CYS A 155 8.50 12.31 2.92
C CYS A 155 7.01 12.52 3.19
N MET A 156 6.19 12.65 2.13
CA MET A 156 4.75 12.84 2.27
C MET A 156 4.06 11.60 2.85
N ALA A 157 4.55 10.40 2.56
CA ALA A 157 4.12 9.18 3.26
C ALA A 157 4.42 9.30 4.78
N GLY A 158 5.62 9.77 5.13
CA GLY A 158 6.04 10.03 6.51
C GLY A 158 5.14 11.01 7.25
N GLU A 159 4.83 12.14 6.63
CA GLU A 159 3.94 13.15 7.22
C GLU A 159 2.52 12.62 7.40
N THR A 160 1.99 11.91 6.40
CA THR A 160 0.67 11.27 6.49
C THR A 160 0.63 10.21 7.59
N TYR A 161 1.65 9.35 7.65
CA TYR A 161 1.79 8.34 8.70
C TYR A 161 1.83 8.96 10.10
N LYS A 162 2.63 10.02 10.31
CA LYS A 162 2.71 10.71 11.62
C LYS A 162 1.35 11.24 12.05
N LYS A 163 0.58 11.81 11.12
CA LYS A 163 -0.77 12.32 11.39
C LYS A 163 -1.71 11.19 11.82
N ILE A 164 -1.69 10.04 11.13
CA ILE A 164 -2.48 8.86 11.51
C ILE A 164 -2.02 8.32 12.88
N ALA A 165 -0.70 8.20 13.10
CA ALA A 165 -0.14 7.68 14.34
C ALA A 165 -0.47 8.58 15.54
N ALA A 166 -0.54 9.90 15.36
CA ALA A 166 -0.97 10.82 16.41
C ALA A 166 -2.43 10.59 16.84
N ALA A 167 -3.31 10.23 15.91
CA ALA A 167 -4.72 9.95 16.19
C ALA A 167 -4.99 8.52 16.68
N LYS A 168 -4.32 7.51 16.11
CA LYS A 168 -4.62 6.09 16.32
C LYS A 168 -3.67 5.41 17.32
N GLY A 169 -2.48 5.97 17.53
CA GLY A 169 -1.38 5.35 18.24
C GLY A 169 -0.54 4.42 17.34
N VAL A 170 0.78 4.40 17.58
CA VAL A 170 1.72 3.58 16.82
C VAL A 170 1.39 2.10 16.95
N GLY A 171 1.31 1.41 15.81
CA GLY A 171 1.04 -0.02 15.76
C GLY A 171 -0.42 -0.42 15.96
N ASN A 172 -1.37 0.53 16.01
CA ASN A 172 -2.80 0.25 16.13
C ASN A 172 -3.54 0.25 14.78
N PHE A 173 -2.81 0.35 13.66
CA PHE A 173 -3.35 0.35 12.30
C PHE A 173 -2.34 -0.31 11.34
N ILE A 174 -2.83 -0.70 10.16
CA ILE A 174 -1.99 -1.17 9.05
C ILE A 174 -1.63 0.03 8.17
N THR A 175 -0.37 0.10 7.73
CA THR A 175 0.11 1.12 6.80
C THR A 175 0.49 0.46 5.49
N GLU A 176 -0.17 0.87 4.42
CA GLU A 176 0.22 0.61 3.04
C GLU A 176 0.70 1.92 2.42
N VAL A 177 1.71 1.84 1.54
CA VAL A 177 2.12 2.96 0.69
C VAL A 177 1.87 2.58 -0.76
N SER A 178 1.05 3.38 -1.45
CA SER A 178 0.69 3.16 -2.85
C SER A 178 1.33 4.17 -3.80
N MET A 179 1.74 3.68 -4.97
CA MET A 179 2.32 4.43 -6.08
C MET A 179 1.98 3.79 -7.43
N ASP A 180 0.85 3.10 -7.51
CA ASP A 180 0.39 2.35 -8.68
C ASP A 180 -0.19 3.28 -9.78
N GLU A 181 -0.73 4.43 -9.40
CA GLU A 181 -1.29 5.47 -10.27
C GLU A 181 -0.23 6.39 -10.93
N VAL A 182 0.91 5.84 -11.33
CA VAL A 182 1.95 6.54 -12.12
C VAL A 182 1.99 6.03 -13.57
N PRO A 183 2.63 6.76 -14.52
CA PRO A 183 2.74 6.26 -15.89
C PRO A 183 3.73 5.09 -16.03
N GLU A 184 4.89 5.18 -15.37
CA GLU A 184 5.99 4.22 -15.54
C GLU A 184 6.13 3.28 -14.33
N PRO A 185 6.32 1.96 -14.55
CA PRO A 185 6.47 1.00 -13.47
C PRO A 185 7.80 1.17 -12.74
N GLN A 186 7.82 0.93 -11.43
CA GLN A 186 9.06 0.93 -10.66
C GLN A 186 9.88 -0.34 -10.94
N THR A 187 11.18 -0.16 -11.18
CA THR A 187 12.16 -1.24 -11.28
C THR A 187 12.47 -1.84 -9.90
N PRO A 188 12.99 -3.08 -9.82
CA PRO A 188 13.37 -3.68 -8.54
C PRO A 188 14.39 -2.86 -7.74
N VAL A 189 15.33 -2.19 -8.42
CA VAL A 189 16.31 -1.32 -7.76
C VAL A 189 15.65 -0.03 -7.25
N GLU A 190 14.70 0.55 -7.97
CA GLU A 190 13.90 1.67 -7.48
C GLU A 190 13.09 1.27 -6.25
N LEU A 191 12.43 0.11 -6.26
CA LEU A 191 11.68 -0.39 -5.10
C LEU A 191 12.56 -0.58 -3.86
N PHE A 192 13.78 -1.09 -4.02
CA PHE A 192 14.73 -1.19 -2.91
C PHE A 192 15.00 0.17 -2.27
N PHE A 193 15.32 1.19 -3.09
CA PHE A 193 15.60 2.52 -2.58
C PHE A 193 14.35 3.24 -2.06
N ILE A 194 13.18 3.01 -2.64
CA ILE A 194 11.89 3.49 -2.12
C ILE A 194 11.65 2.94 -0.71
N LEU A 195 11.86 1.64 -0.48
CA LEU A 195 11.75 1.05 0.86
C LEU A 195 12.78 1.66 1.83
N ALA A 196 14.00 1.94 1.36
CA ALA A 196 15.00 2.64 2.16
C ALA A 196 14.59 4.09 2.50
N MET A 197 13.91 4.80 1.58
CA MET A 197 13.37 6.14 1.82
C MET A 197 12.21 6.11 2.82
N LEU A 198 11.31 5.14 2.71
CA LEU A 198 10.24 4.94 3.70
C LEU A 198 10.81 4.67 5.09
N ALA A 199 11.84 3.83 5.19
CA ALA A 199 12.57 3.61 6.43
C ALA A 199 13.27 4.87 6.94
N HIS A 200 13.86 5.68 6.05
CA HIS A 200 14.47 6.97 6.39
C HIS A 200 13.45 7.95 7.01
N TYR A 201 12.24 8.00 6.47
CA TYR A 201 11.13 8.79 7.02
C TYR A 201 10.31 8.08 8.12
N LYS A 202 10.80 6.93 8.62
CA LYS A 202 10.20 6.15 9.71
C LYS A 202 8.75 5.72 9.43
N VAL A 203 8.45 5.34 8.19
CA VAL A 203 7.17 4.75 7.80
C VAL A 203 7.24 3.22 7.94
N PRO A 204 6.55 2.61 8.92
CA PRO A 204 6.51 1.16 9.09
C PRO A 204 5.47 0.52 8.15
N ALA A 205 5.71 0.61 6.84
CA ALA A 205 4.84 -0.01 5.84
C ALA A 205 4.79 -1.53 6.03
N GLN A 206 3.59 -2.10 6.14
CA GLN A 206 3.39 -3.56 6.14
C GLN A 206 3.19 -4.09 4.72
N THR A 207 2.67 -3.24 3.84
CA THR A 207 2.42 -3.54 2.42
C THR A 207 2.83 -2.35 1.56
N ILE A 208 3.09 -2.61 0.27
CA ILE A 208 3.41 -1.60 -0.74
C ILE A 208 2.67 -1.96 -2.02
N ALA A 209 2.08 -0.97 -2.68
CA ALA A 209 1.40 -1.12 -3.95
C ALA A 209 2.18 -0.39 -5.06
N PRO A 210 3.17 -1.04 -5.69
CA PRO A 210 3.88 -0.47 -6.81
C PRO A 210 3.09 -0.60 -8.11
N LYS A 211 3.48 0.17 -9.12
CA LYS A 211 3.03 -0.07 -10.49
C LYS A 211 3.86 -1.19 -11.12
N PHE A 212 3.18 -2.27 -11.49
CA PHE A 212 3.79 -3.35 -12.26
C PHE A 212 3.83 -3.05 -13.77
N THR A 213 4.74 -3.70 -14.49
CA THR A 213 4.79 -3.66 -15.96
C THR A 213 3.48 -4.16 -16.56
N GLY A 214 3.06 -3.58 -17.69
CA GLY A 214 1.76 -3.86 -18.31
C GLY A 214 0.66 -2.91 -17.80
N ARG A 215 -0.61 -3.27 -18.02
CA ARG A 215 -1.76 -2.45 -17.62
C ARG A 215 -2.77 -3.27 -16.83
N PHE A 216 -3.14 -2.75 -15.67
CA PHE A 216 -4.24 -3.24 -14.83
C PHE A 216 -5.39 -2.25 -14.94
N ASN A 217 -6.26 -2.45 -15.93
CA ASN A 217 -7.41 -1.58 -16.17
C ASN A 217 -8.62 -2.07 -15.37
N LYS A 218 -9.48 -1.14 -14.93
CA LYS A 218 -10.66 -1.48 -14.12
C LYS A 218 -11.62 -2.38 -14.91
N GLY A 219 -11.93 -3.55 -14.35
CA GLY A 219 -12.94 -4.48 -14.88
C GLY A 219 -12.49 -5.32 -16.08
N VAL A 220 -11.20 -5.34 -16.41
CA VAL A 220 -10.64 -6.18 -17.49
C VAL A 220 -9.39 -6.91 -17.02
N ASP A 221 -9.05 -8.00 -17.71
CA ASP A 221 -7.86 -8.79 -17.41
C ASP A 221 -6.57 -7.99 -17.69
N TYR A 222 -5.46 -8.48 -17.13
CA TYR A 222 -4.13 -7.91 -17.32
C TYR A 222 -3.78 -7.80 -18.81
N VAL A 223 -3.35 -6.61 -19.23
CA VAL A 223 -2.91 -6.36 -20.60
C VAL A 223 -1.41 -6.11 -20.64
N ALA A 224 -0.68 -7.01 -21.26
CA ALA A 224 0.73 -6.80 -21.62
C ALA A 224 1.01 -7.35 -23.02
N THR A 225 2.11 -6.88 -23.62
CA THR A 225 2.73 -7.63 -24.70
C THR A 225 3.27 -8.94 -24.11
N PRO A 226 3.05 -10.11 -24.76
CA PRO A 226 3.55 -11.38 -24.26
C PRO A 226 5.08 -11.38 -24.31
N ARG A 227 5.70 -10.92 -23.22
CA ARG A 227 7.02 -11.37 -22.78
C ARG A 227 6.78 -12.23 -21.56
N PRO A 228 7.54 -13.32 -21.38
CA PRO A 228 7.51 -14.03 -20.12
C PRO A 228 7.82 -13.01 -19.03
N LEU A 229 6.91 -12.87 -18.06
CA LEU A 229 7.23 -12.16 -16.83
C LEU A 229 8.56 -12.74 -16.34
N PRO A 230 9.59 -11.93 -16.02
CA PRO A 230 10.82 -12.47 -15.42
C PRO A 230 10.54 -13.14 -14.06
N TRP A 231 9.31 -13.04 -13.57
CA TRP A 231 8.77 -13.70 -12.41
C TRP A 231 7.90 -14.86 -12.85
N ASN A 232 8.44 -16.08 -12.76
CA ASN A 232 7.63 -17.28 -12.64
C ASN A 232 6.86 -17.21 -11.31
N LEU A 233 5.74 -16.47 -11.27
CA LEU A 233 4.69 -16.72 -10.30
C LEU A 233 4.04 -18.04 -10.71
N LYS A 234 4.72 -19.15 -10.44
CA LYS A 234 4.09 -20.46 -10.45
C LYS A 234 3.19 -20.52 -9.21
N PRO A 235 1.87 -20.70 -9.37
CA PRO A 235 1.07 -21.11 -8.23
C PRO A 235 1.60 -22.48 -7.78
N THR A 236 2.08 -22.54 -6.54
CA THR A 236 2.30 -23.80 -5.82
C THR A 236 0.97 -24.40 -5.43
#